data_AF-A0A804KYG9-F1
#
_entry.id   AF-A0A804KYG9-F1
#
_cell.length_a   1.000
_cell.length_b   1.000
_cell.length_c   1.000
_cell.angle_alpha   90.00
_cell.angle_beta   90.00
_cell.angle_gamma   90.00
#
_symmetry.space_group_name_H-M   'P 1'
#
loop_
_entity.id
_entity.type
_entity.pdbx_description
1 polymer ?
#
loop_
_entity_poly.entity_id
_entity_poly.type
_entity_poly.pdbx_seq_one_letter_code
_entity_poly.pdbx_strand_id
1 'polypeptide(L)'
;MASSSSSSNSPCAACKFLRRKCIPGCIFAPYFPPEEPHKFANVHKIFGASNVAKLLNELLPHQREDAVNSLAYEAEARVKDPVYGCVGAISVLQRQVQRLQKELDAANADLLRYACNDIPLGLPVPPTMASPMGAYRRTEFSRRIGNRGGPLFQAPALAVPSPPPWSTDIFSGDHSNNPVEDTDQTGDESSI
;
A
#
# COMPACT_ATOMS: atom_id res chain seq x y z
N MET A 1 9.55 11.25 21.00
CA MET A 1 9.07 12.30 21.92
C MET A 1 7.70 11.87 22.41
N ALA A 2 7.54 11.62 23.71
CA ALA A 2 6.25 11.25 24.29
C ALA A 2 5.41 12.51 24.45
N SER A 3 4.29 12.60 23.75
CA SER A 3 3.29 13.64 23.96
C SER A 3 2.69 13.44 25.34
N SER A 4 3.12 14.27 26.29
CA SER A 4 2.55 14.40 27.61
C SER A 4 1.05 14.62 27.48
N SER A 5 0.25 13.60 27.82
CA SER A 5 -1.20 13.74 27.92
C SER A 5 -1.50 14.58 29.15
N SER A 6 -1.49 15.89 28.96
CA SER A 6 -2.10 16.82 29.90
C SER A 6 -3.55 16.39 30.04
N SER A 7 -3.86 15.88 31.23
CA SER A 7 -5.21 15.60 31.69
C SER A 7 -6.03 16.88 31.70
N SER A 8 -6.55 17.26 30.53
CA SER A 8 -7.69 18.13 30.41
C SER A 8 -8.85 17.43 31.14
N ASN A 9 -9.55 18.15 32.01
CA ASN A 9 -10.71 17.61 32.76
C ASN A 9 -11.90 17.22 31.85
N SER A 10 -11.69 17.18 30.54
CA SER A 10 -12.70 16.82 29.54
C SER A 10 -12.77 15.30 29.36
N PRO A 11 -13.98 14.74 29.24
CA PRO A 11 -14.14 13.33 28.90
C PRO A 11 -13.65 13.08 27.46
N CYS A 12 -13.06 11.90 27.22
CA CYS A 12 -12.73 11.47 25.85
C CYS A 12 -13.97 11.41 24.96
N ALA A 13 -13.79 11.44 23.63
CA ALA A 13 -14.90 11.45 22.67
C ALA A 13 -15.87 10.27 22.89
N ALA A 14 -15.35 9.09 23.22
CA ALA A 14 -16.16 7.90 23.52
C ALA A 14 -17.08 8.10 24.73
N CYS A 15 -16.52 8.55 25.85
CA CYS A 15 -17.27 8.75 27.09
C CYS A 15 -18.26 9.91 26.96
N LYS A 16 -17.89 10.97 26.23
CA LYS A 16 -18.77 12.10 25.89
C LYS A 16 -19.96 11.62 25.06
N PHE A 17 -19.73 10.82 24.02
CA PHE A 17 -20.78 10.27 23.15
C PHE A 17 -21.72 9.32 23.91
N LEU A 18 -21.15 8.43 24.73
CA LEU A 18 -21.89 7.47 25.56
C LEU A 18 -22.56 8.08 26.79
N ARG A 19 -22.37 9.39 27.04
CA ARG A 19 -22.89 10.12 28.21
C ARG A 19 -22.53 9.46 29.56
N ARG A 20 -21.30 8.97 29.68
CA ARG A 20 -20.77 8.33 30.90
C ARG A 20 -19.53 9.04 31.43
N LYS A 21 -19.21 8.84 32.71
CA LYS A 21 -18.01 9.41 33.32
C LYS A 21 -16.75 8.77 32.74
N CYS A 22 -15.80 9.60 32.29
CA CYS A 22 -14.48 9.14 31.88
C CYS A 22 -13.60 8.97 33.13
N ILE A 23 -13.21 7.74 33.43
CA ILE A 23 -12.36 7.41 34.58
C ILE A 23 -10.88 7.29 34.17
N PRO A 24 -9.92 7.51 35.10
CA PRO A 24 -8.52 7.17 34.87
C PRO A 24 -8.39 5.70 34.45
N GLY A 25 -7.64 5.42 33.38
CA GLY A 25 -7.53 4.08 32.80
C GLY A 25 -8.63 3.71 31.80
N CYS A 26 -9.47 4.67 31.36
CA CYS A 26 -10.44 4.43 30.29
C CYS A 26 -9.76 3.89 29.02
N ILE A 27 -10.15 2.70 28.56
CA ILE A 27 -9.56 2.05 27.38
C ILE A 27 -9.73 2.84 26.08
N PHE A 28 -10.71 3.74 26.01
CA PHE A 28 -10.97 4.55 24.82
C PHE A 28 -10.23 5.88 24.83
N ALA A 29 -9.82 6.37 26.00
CA ALA A 29 -9.26 7.71 26.14
C ALA A 29 -7.97 7.95 25.33
N PRO A 30 -7.03 7.00 25.23
CA PRO A 30 -5.82 7.19 24.43
C PRO A 30 -6.09 7.29 22.92
N TYR A 31 -7.19 6.73 22.42
CA TYR A 31 -7.42 6.55 20.98
C TYR A 31 -8.56 7.42 20.41
N PHE A 32 -9.42 7.95 21.28
CA PHE A 32 -10.57 8.79 20.91
C PHE A 32 -10.51 10.13 21.65
N PRO A 33 -9.60 11.04 21.24
CA PRO A 33 -9.45 12.35 21.85
C PRO A 33 -10.73 13.20 21.66
N PRO A 34 -11.04 14.13 22.56
CA PRO A 34 -12.25 14.95 22.48
C PRO A 34 -12.31 15.85 21.24
N GLU A 35 -11.18 16.15 20.60
CA GLU A 35 -11.03 16.92 19.36
C GLU A 35 -11.61 16.17 18.14
N GLU A 36 -11.72 14.84 18.21
CA GLU A 36 -12.18 13.98 17.10
C GLU A 36 -13.51 13.26 17.43
N PRO A 37 -14.62 13.97 17.68
CA PRO A 37 -15.88 13.34 18.08
C PRO A 37 -16.50 12.47 16.98
N HIS A 38 -16.27 12.83 15.71
CA HIS A 38 -16.81 12.11 14.55
C HIS A 38 -16.17 10.72 14.40
N LYS A 39 -14.88 10.58 14.76
CA LYS A 39 -14.15 9.30 14.72
C LYS A 39 -14.85 8.24 15.56
N PHE A 40 -15.18 8.57 16.81
CA PHE A 40 -15.90 7.64 17.68
C PHE A 40 -17.35 7.41 17.21
N ALA A 41 -18.05 8.44 16.74
CA ALA A 41 -19.43 8.31 16.29
C ALA A 41 -19.55 7.31 15.12
N ASN A 42 -18.66 7.38 14.14
CA ASN A 42 -18.63 6.44 13.01
C ASN A 42 -18.30 5.03 13.48
N VAL A 43 -17.24 4.86 14.27
CA VAL A 43 -16.84 3.54 14.81
C VAL A 43 -17.95 2.92 15.64
N HIS A 44 -18.63 3.70 16.47
CA HIS A 44 -19.76 3.26 17.26
C HIS A 44 -20.95 2.83 16.38
N LYS A 45 -21.25 3.58 15.32
CA LYS A 45 -22.36 3.28 14.40
C LYS A 45 -22.14 1.97 13.64
N ILE A 46 -20.90 1.70 13.21
CA ILE A 46 -20.59 0.56 12.33
C ILE A 46 -20.23 -0.71 13.13
N PHE A 47 -19.41 -0.57 14.18
CA PHE A 47 -18.89 -1.71 14.94
C PHE A 47 -19.54 -1.84 16.33
N GLY A 48 -19.98 -0.74 16.92
CA GLY A 48 -20.51 -0.72 18.29
C GLY A 48 -19.42 -0.63 19.37
N ALA A 49 -19.69 0.13 20.44
CA ALA A 49 -18.72 0.35 21.52
C ALA A 49 -18.25 -0.95 22.18
N SER A 50 -19.15 -1.91 22.42
CA SER A 50 -18.82 -3.17 23.10
C SER A 50 -17.88 -4.05 22.29
N ASN A 51 -18.07 -4.13 20.97
CA ASN A 51 -17.21 -4.91 20.10
C ASN A 51 -15.81 -4.30 20.01
N VAL A 52 -15.74 -2.98 19.89
CA VAL A 52 -14.46 -2.25 19.87
C VAL A 52 -13.74 -2.41 21.22
N ALA A 53 -14.44 -2.30 22.34
CA ALA A 53 -13.87 -2.56 23.66
C ALA A 53 -13.31 -3.97 23.77
N LYS A 54 -14.06 -4.97 23.30
CA LYS A 54 -13.63 -6.38 23.32
C LYS A 54 -12.36 -6.57 22.48
N LEU A 55 -12.36 -6.10 21.23
CA LEU A 55 -11.21 -6.17 20.33
C LEU A 55 -9.96 -5.50 20.94
N LEU A 56 -10.12 -4.31 21.51
CA LEU A 56 -9.01 -3.60 22.15
C LEU A 56 -8.42 -4.37 23.34
N ASN A 57 -9.24 -5.11 24.09
CA ASN A 57 -8.73 -5.94 25.19
C ASN A 57 -7.99 -7.20 24.69
N GLU A 58 -8.37 -7.74 23.52
CA GLU A 58 -7.73 -8.90 22.90
C GLU A 58 -6.38 -8.54 22.24
N LEU A 59 -6.20 -7.29 21.83
CA LEU A 59 -4.97 -6.81 21.19
C LEU A 59 -3.91 -6.36 22.19
N LEU A 60 -2.64 -6.56 21.81
CA LEU A 60 -1.49 -6.04 22.55
C LEU A 60 -1.49 -4.51 22.50
N PRO A 61 -1.03 -3.81 23.56
CA PRO A 61 -1.12 -2.35 23.66
C PRO A 61 -0.56 -1.57 22.46
N HIS A 62 0.52 -2.06 21.85
CA HIS A 62 1.17 -1.41 20.71
C HIS A 62 0.38 -1.53 19.40
N GLN A 63 -0.55 -2.48 19.27
CA GLN A 63 -1.37 -2.69 18.07
C GLN A 63 -2.69 -1.90 18.12
N ARG A 64 -3.07 -1.43 19.31
CA ARG A 64 -4.40 -0.83 19.55
C ARG A 64 -4.59 0.47 18.78
N GLU A 65 -3.54 1.28 18.66
CA GLU A 65 -3.60 2.53 17.90
C GLU A 65 -3.89 2.26 16.42
N ASP A 66 -3.11 1.38 15.79
CA ASP A 66 -3.30 0.97 14.39
C ASP A 66 -4.67 0.33 14.16
N ALA A 67 -5.13 -0.51 15.10
CA ALA A 67 -6.45 -1.10 15.04
C ALA A 67 -7.56 -0.04 15.08
N VAL A 68 -7.48 0.95 15.98
CA VAL A 68 -8.48 2.04 16.03
C VAL A 68 -8.44 2.89 14.78
N ASN A 69 -7.26 3.18 14.23
CA ASN A 69 -7.13 3.94 13.00
C ASN A 69 -7.75 3.18 11.80
N SER A 70 -7.55 1.86 11.75
CA SER A 70 -8.17 0.98 10.74
C SER A 70 -9.69 0.96 10.86
N LEU A 71 -10.21 0.76 12.08
CA LEU A 71 -11.66 0.79 12.34
C LEU A 71 -12.28 2.15 12.02
N ALA A 72 -11.58 3.25 12.34
CA ALA A 72 -12.05 4.59 12.03
C ALA A 72 -12.19 4.80 10.52
N TYR A 73 -11.17 4.42 9.75
CA TYR A 73 -11.20 4.48 8.30
C TYR A 73 -12.32 3.63 7.71
N GLU A 74 -12.44 2.37 8.13
CA GLU A 74 -13.48 1.46 7.64
C GLU A 74 -14.89 1.96 7.98
N ALA A 75 -15.08 2.47 9.20
CA ALA A 75 -16.35 3.00 9.63
C ALA A 75 -16.74 4.25 8.82
N GLU A 76 -15.81 5.16 8.61
CA GLU A 76 -16.02 6.36 7.80
C GLU A 76 -16.36 5.99 6.35
N ALA A 77 -15.59 5.06 5.75
CA ALA A 77 -15.85 4.58 4.41
C ALA A 77 -17.26 3.99 4.29
N ARG A 78 -17.71 3.22 5.29
CA ARG A 78 -19.06 2.63 5.30
C ARG A 78 -20.17 3.64 5.60
N VAL A 79 -19.87 4.74 6.28
CA VAL A 79 -20.81 5.86 6.42
C VAL A 79 -20.98 6.60 5.09
N LYS A 80 -19.90 6.79 4.33
CA LYS A 80 -19.92 7.44 3.00
C LYS A 80 -20.55 6.55 1.93
N ASP A 81 -20.26 5.25 1.96
CA ASP A 81 -20.81 4.23 1.06
C ASP A 81 -21.41 3.08 1.90
N PRO A 82 -22.73 3.12 2.18
CA PRO A 82 -23.40 2.08 2.96
C PRO A 82 -23.41 0.70 2.30
N VAL A 83 -23.22 0.64 0.97
CA VAL A 83 -23.31 -0.60 0.19
C VAL A 83 -21.94 -1.29 0.18
N TYR A 84 -20.89 -0.60 -0.26
CA TYR A 84 -19.58 -1.20 -0.46
C TYR A 84 -18.52 -0.75 0.55
N GLY A 85 -18.67 0.40 1.20
CA GLY A 85 -17.69 0.93 2.15
C GLY A 85 -16.26 0.93 1.59
N CYS A 86 -15.30 0.41 2.37
CA CYS A 86 -13.90 0.29 1.92
C CYS A 86 -13.70 -0.72 0.78
N VAL A 87 -14.62 -1.67 0.56
CA VAL A 87 -14.53 -2.65 -0.54
C VAL A 87 -14.67 -1.95 -1.90
N GLY A 88 -15.41 -0.83 -1.96
CA GLY A 88 -15.49 0.02 -3.15
C GLY A 88 -14.12 0.58 -3.52
N ALA A 89 -13.38 1.11 -2.53
CA ALA A 89 -12.03 1.62 -2.73
C ALA A 89 -11.06 0.51 -3.18
N ILE A 90 -11.14 -0.66 -2.54
CA ILE A 90 -10.35 -1.84 -2.95
C ILE A 90 -10.60 -2.18 -4.43
N SER A 91 -11.87 -2.21 -4.84
CA SER A 91 -12.26 -2.54 -6.21
C SER A 91 -11.73 -1.53 -7.24
N VAL A 92 -11.75 -0.24 -6.89
CA VAL A 92 -11.18 0.83 -7.74
C VAL A 92 -9.66 0.65 -7.86
N LEU A 93 -8.97 0.45 -6.74
CA LEU A 93 -7.51 0.28 -6.72
C LEU A 93 -7.08 -0.96 -7.49
N GLN A 94 -7.79 -2.08 -7.36
CA GLN A 94 -7.50 -3.30 -8.12
C GLN A 94 -7.61 -3.08 -9.64
N ARG A 95 -8.65 -2.35 -10.10
CA ARG A 95 -8.76 -1.99 -11.53
C ARG A 95 -7.61 -1.07 -11.96
N GLN A 96 -7.21 -0.12 -11.12
CA GLN A 96 -6.11 0.79 -11.43
C GLN A 96 -4.78 0.04 -11.54
N VAL A 97 -4.49 -0.88 -10.63
CA VAL A 97 -3.29 -1.74 -10.70
C VAL A 97 -3.28 -2.54 -12.01
N GLN A 98 -4.41 -3.17 -12.37
CA GLN A 98 -4.51 -3.93 -13.63
C GLN A 98 -4.31 -3.05 -14.86
N ARG A 99 -4.87 -1.83 -14.85
CA ARG A 99 -4.71 -0.87 -15.94
C ARG A 99 -3.25 -0.45 -16.08
N LEU A 100 -2.62 -0.04 -14.98
CA LEU A 100 -1.22 0.40 -14.96
C LEU A 100 -0.27 -0.72 -15.38
N GLN A 101 -0.55 -1.96 -14.97
CA GLN A 101 0.24 -3.11 -15.41
C GLN A 101 0.16 -3.29 -16.94
N LYS A 102 -1.03 -3.16 -17.53
CA LYS A 102 -1.19 -3.24 -19.00
C LYS A 102 -0.48 -2.10 -19.72
N GLU A 103 -0.53 -0.89 -19.19
CA GLU A 103 0.18 0.27 -19.75
C GLU A 103 1.70 0.05 -19.69
N LEU A 104 2.21 -0.49 -18.57
CA LEU A 104 3.61 -0.85 -18.42
C LEU A 104 4.04 -1.96 -19.39
N ASP A 105 3.23 -3.01 -19.54
CA ASP A 105 3.52 -4.12 -20.46
C ASP A 105 3.55 -3.64 -21.92
N ALA A 106 2.63 -2.74 -22.30
CA ALA A 106 2.61 -2.14 -23.63
C ALA A 106 3.85 -1.27 -23.89
N ALA A 107 4.22 -0.40 -22.93
CA ALA A 107 5.42 0.42 -23.04
C ALA A 107 6.69 -0.43 -23.14
N ASN A 108 6.80 -1.50 -22.35
CA ASN A 108 7.91 -2.44 -22.42
C ASN A 108 7.99 -3.15 -23.78
N ALA A 109 6.83 -3.56 -24.33
CA ALA A 109 6.78 -4.15 -25.67
C ALA A 109 7.26 -3.15 -26.75
N ASP A 110 6.87 -1.88 -26.64
CA ASP A 110 7.33 -0.84 -27.56
C ASP A 110 8.84 -0.60 -27.44
N LEU A 111 9.39 -0.53 -26.21
CA LEU A 111 10.83 -0.41 -26.00
C LEU A 111 11.62 -1.58 -26.61
N LEU A 112 11.13 -2.82 -26.45
CA LEU A 112 11.75 -3.99 -27.08
C LEU A 112 11.70 -3.90 -28.61
N ARG A 113 10.60 -3.41 -29.18
CA ARG A 113 10.49 -3.20 -30.63
C ARG A 113 11.50 -2.17 -31.13
N TYR A 114 11.67 -1.06 -30.43
CA TYR A 114 12.70 -0.07 -30.80
C TYR A 114 14.11 -0.65 -30.69
N ALA A 115 14.44 -1.31 -29.59
CA ALA A 115 15.75 -1.92 -29.39
C ALA A 115 16.10 -3.01 -30.41
N CYS A 116 15.12 -3.79 -30.88
CA CYS A 116 15.33 -4.82 -31.90
C CYS A 116 15.34 -4.27 -33.34
N ASN A 117 14.65 -3.15 -33.60
CA ASN A 117 14.61 -2.53 -34.93
C ASN A 117 15.88 -1.70 -35.25
N ASP A 118 16.68 -1.32 -34.23
CA ASP A 118 17.99 -0.66 -34.40
C ASP A 118 19.16 -1.63 -34.67
N ILE A 119 18.88 -2.90 -35.03
CA ILE A 119 19.90 -3.77 -35.64
C ILE A 119 19.87 -3.57 -37.16
N PRO A 120 20.92 -3.00 -37.78
CA PRO A 120 21.03 -3.02 -39.23
C PRO A 120 21.03 -4.48 -39.70
N LEU A 121 19.96 -4.89 -40.39
CA LEU A 121 19.96 -6.04 -41.28
C LEU A 121 20.95 -5.78 -42.41
N GLY A 122 22.24 -5.98 -42.13
CA GLY A 122 23.31 -5.60 -43.04
C GLY A 122 24.69 -6.18 -42.72
N LEU A 123 24.79 -7.23 -41.89
CA LEU A 123 26.04 -8.01 -41.81
C LEU A 123 25.90 -9.29 -42.64
N PRO A 124 26.83 -9.55 -43.59
CA PRO A 124 26.77 -10.70 -44.47
C PRO A 124 26.99 -11.98 -43.67
N VAL A 125 26.01 -12.89 -43.72
CA VAL A 125 26.16 -14.27 -43.24
C VAL A 125 27.15 -14.98 -44.17
N PRO A 126 28.31 -15.48 -43.69
CA PRO A 126 29.19 -16.28 -44.53
C PRO A 126 28.55 -17.67 -44.82
N PRO A 127 28.62 -18.18 -46.05
CA PRO A 127 28.04 -19.47 -46.40
C PRO A 127 29.05 -20.57 -46.10
N THR A 128 28.94 -21.26 -44.95
CA THR A 128 29.83 -22.39 -44.71
C THR A 128 29.18 -23.52 -43.89
N MET A 129 28.78 -24.53 -44.67
CA MET A 129 28.62 -25.97 -44.38
C MET A 129 27.38 -26.46 -43.61
N ALA A 130 26.55 -27.17 -44.38
CA ALA A 130 25.57 -28.14 -43.92
C ALA A 130 26.20 -29.25 -43.06
N SER A 131 25.48 -29.68 -42.02
CA SER A 131 25.52 -31.06 -41.53
C SER A 131 24.26 -31.42 -40.71
N PRO A 132 23.88 -32.71 -40.68
CA PRO A 132 22.48 -33.11 -40.77
C PRO A 132 21.81 -33.32 -39.41
N MET A 133 20.48 -33.23 -39.47
CA MET A 133 19.48 -33.74 -38.53
C MET A 133 20.02 -34.67 -37.42
N GLY A 134 20.17 -34.12 -36.22
CA GLY A 134 20.16 -34.86 -34.96
C GLY A 134 18.75 -34.87 -34.39
N ALA A 135 18.02 -35.95 -34.62
CA ALA A 135 16.73 -36.21 -33.98
C ALA A 135 16.89 -36.20 -32.46
N TYR A 136 16.23 -35.27 -31.77
CA TYR A 136 15.87 -35.49 -30.37
C TYR A 136 14.38 -35.24 -30.18
N ARG A 137 13.81 -36.20 -29.45
CA ARG A 137 12.40 -36.53 -29.42
C ARG A 137 11.56 -35.43 -28.78
N ARG A 138 10.41 -35.20 -29.43
CA ARG A 138 9.17 -34.80 -28.78
C ARG A 138 8.77 -35.92 -27.81
N THR A 139 8.83 -35.67 -26.51
CA THR A 139 8.11 -36.45 -25.49
C THR A 139 7.26 -35.52 -24.66
N GLU A 140 5.98 -35.52 -25.04
CA GLU A 140 4.75 -35.31 -24.27
C GLU A 140 4.90 -34.82 -22.82
N PHE A 141 4.62 -33.52 -22.62
CA PHE A 141 4.21 -33.02 -21.31
C PHE A 141 2.71 -33.26 -21.14
N SER A 142 2.34 -34.40 -20.56
CA SER A 142 1.03 -34.57 -19.92
C SER A 142 1.04 -35.65 -18.84
N ARG A 143 0.66 -35.17 -17.64
CA ARG A 143 0.12 -35.85 -16.45
C ARG A 143 1.06 -36.28 -15.30
N ARG A 144 0.85 -35.53 -14.21
CA ARG A 144 0.40 -35.95 -12.86
C ARG A 144 1.41 -36.50 -11.85
N ILE A 145 1.41 -35.78 -10.70
CA ILE A 145 1.27 -36.27 -9.31
C ILE A 145 2.33 -37.26 -8.80
N GLY A 146 3.04 -36.83 -7.74
CA GLY A 146 3.40 -37.70 -6.62
C GLY A 146 4.88 -37.95 -6.39
N ASN A 147 5.41 -37.28 -5.35
CA ASN A 147 6.28 -37.80 -4.27
C ASN A 147 7.52 -38.69 -4.56
N ARG A 148 8.59 -38.37 -3.81
CA ARG A 148 9.85 -39.12 -3.49
C ARG A 148 11.03 -39.09 -4.49
N GLY A 149 12.10 -38.41 -4.06
CA GLY A 149 13.37 -39.08 -3.72
C GLY A 149 14.49 -39.15 -4.79
N GLY A 150 15.34 -38.12 -4.86
CA GLY A 150 16.76 -38.14 -5.28
C GLY A 150 17.11 -38.50 -6.75
N PRO A 151 18.37 -38.31 -7.21
CA PRO A 151 19.57 -37.80 -6.53
C PRO A 151 20.08 -36.46 -7.11
N LEU A 152 21.03 -35.86 -6.37
CA LEU A 152 21.80 -34.67 -6.69
C LEU A 152 22.44 -34.77 -8.10
N PHE A 153 21.94 -34.00 -9.06
CA PHE A 153 22.71 -33.62 -10.24
C PHE A 153 23.19 -32.18 -10.05
N GLN A 154 24.50 -32.04 -9.96
CA GLN A 154 25.21 -30.79 -9.85
C GLN A 154 25.07 -30.03 -11.18
N ALA A 155 24.22 -29.00 -11.19
CA ALA A 155 24.11 -28.08 -12.32
C ALA A 155 25.31 -27.11 -12.30
N PRO A 156 25.95 -26.82 -13.44
CA PRO A 156 26.95 -25.78 -13.52
C PRO A 156 26.30 -24.42 -13.23
N ALA A 157 26.95 -23.59 -12.43
CA ALA A 157 26.52 -22.22 -12.16
C ALA A 157 26.56 -21.41 -13.47
N LEU A 158 25.40 -21.26 -14.12
CA LEU A 158 25.22 -20.23 -15.12
C LEU A 158 25.05 -18.90 -14.38
N ALA A 159 26.00 -18.01 -14.63
CA ALA A 159 25.98 -16.63 -14.13
C ALA A 159 24.67 -15.95 -14.52
N VAL A 160 23.95 -15.44 -13.51
CA VAL A 160 22.79 -14.57 -13.71
C VAL A 160 23.30 -13.26 -14.32
N PRO A 161 22.75 -12.78 -15.45
CA PRO A 161 23.12 -11.47 -15.98
C PRO A 161 22.71 -10.37 -15.01
N SER A 162 23.63 -9.46 -14.71
CA SER A 162 23.43 -8.29 -13.87
C SER A 162 22.25 -7.43 -14.38
N PRO A 163 21.45 -6.81 -13.50
CA PRO A 163 20.40 -5.89 -13.93
C PRO A 163 21.00 -4.60 -14.53
N PRO A 164 20.29 -3.94 -15.46
CA PRO A 164 20.74 -2.70 -16.10
C PRO A 164 20.80 -1.51 -15.12
N PRO A 165 21.61 -0.47 -15.44
CA PRO A 165 22.11 0.52 -14.48
C PRO A 165 21.10 1.54 -13.95
N TRP A 166 19.80 1.45 -14.28
CA TRP A 166 18.80 2.39 -13.78
C TRP A 166 18.05 1.88 -12.53
N SER A 167 18.35 0.66 -12.05
CA SER A 167 17.69 0.05 -10.89
C SER A 167 18.17 0.56 -9.51
N THR A 168 18.81 1.71 -9.44
CA THR A 168 19.09 2.41 -8.18
C THR A 168 18.53 3.82 -8.32
N ASP A 169 17.31 4.03 -7.81
CA ASP A 169 16.88 5.24 -7.07
C ASP A 169 15.35 5.28 -6.92
N ILE A 170 14.81 4.42 -6.05
CA ILE A 170 13.55 4.69 -5.35
C ILE A 170 13.80 4.34 -3.88
N PHE A 171 14.43 5.25 -3.14
CA PHE A 171 13.96 5.78 -1.84
C PHE A 171 15.09 6.61 -1.19
N SER A 172 15.17 7.88 -1.54
CA SER A 172 15.71 8.91 -0.66
C SER A 172 14.87 10.16 -0.89
N GLY A 173 13.88 10.33 -0.03
CA GLY A 173 13.11 11.55 0.04
C GLY A 173 13.98 12.69 0.56
N ASP A 174 13.91 13.83 -0.12
CA ASP A 174 13.70 15.10 0.54
C ASP A 174 13.06 16.06 -0.49
N HIS A 175 11.77 16.32 -0.33
CA HIS A 175 11.14 17.52 -0.87
C HIS A 175 10.73 18.37 0.32
N SER A 176 11.72 19.09 0.83
CA SER A 176 11.53 20.34 1.54
C SER A 176 10.70 21.29 0.67
N ASN A 177 9.43 21.48 1.02
CA ASN A 177 8.67 22.68 0.65
C ASN A 177 8.01 23.22 1.93
N ASN A 178 8.66 24.22 2.51
CA ASN A 178 8.05 25.14 3.47
C ASN A 178 7.02 26.02 2.73
N PRO A 179 5.83 26.27 3.29
CA PRO A 179 5.08 27.47 2.97
C PRO A 179 5.69 28.66 3.72
N VAL A 180 6.10 29.68 2.98
CA VAL A 180 6.48 30.99 3.53
C VAL A 180 5.21 31.71 3.98
N GLU A 181 5.16 32.04 5.27
CA GLU A 181 4.24 33.01 5.85
C GLU A 181 4.57 34.41 5.29
N ASP A 182 3.56 35.09 4.73
CA ASP A 182 3.59 36.52 4.44
C ASP A 182 2.61 37.20 5.42
N THR A 183 3.15 37.63 6.54
CA THR A 183 2.64 38.69 7.43
C THR A 183 3.76 39.73 7.43
N ASP A 184 3.56 41.02 7.20
CA ASP A 184 2.63 41.94 7.86
C ASP A 184 2.88 43.33 7.21
N GLN A 185 1.87 44.18 7.00
CA GLN A 185 1.88 45.56 7.51
C GLN A 185 0.66 46.39 7.09
N THR A 186 0.02 46.89 8.14
CA THR A 186 -0.84 48.07 8.33
C THR A 186 -0.55 49.34 7.49
N GLY A 187 -1.63 50.08 7.22
CA GLY A 187 -1.68 51.51 6.85
C GLY A 187 -3.00 51.84 6.13
N ASP A 188 -4.09 52.17 6.85
CA ASP A 188 -4.53 53.55 7.16
C ASP A 188 -4.88 54.37 5.90
N GLU A 189 -6.17 54.47 5.54
CA GLU A 189 -6.83 55.75 5.25
C GLU A 189 -8.33 55.60 4.86
N SER A 190 -9.15 56.42 5.55
CA SER A 190 -10.19 57.30 5.00
C SER A 190 -11.51 56.75 4.42
N SER A 191 -12.57 57.07 5.17
CA SER A 191 -13.78 57.80 4.73
C SER A 191 -14.78 57.14 3.76
N ILE A 192 -15.99 56.84 4.28
CA ILE A 192 -17.30 57.51 4.02
C ILE A 192 -18.40 56.62 4.63
#